data_AF-A0A432QX39-F1
#
_entry.id   AF-A0A432QX39-F1
#
_cell.length_a   1.000
_cell.length_b   1.000
_cell.length_c   1.000
_cell.angle_alpha   90.00
_cell.angle_beta   90.00
_cell.angle_gamma   90.00
#
_symmetry.space_group_name_H-M   'P 1'
#
loop_
_entity.id
_entity.type
_entity.pdbx_description
1 polymer ?
#
loop_
_entity_poly.entity_id
_entity_poly.type
_entity_poly.pdbx_seq_one_letter_code
_entity_poly.pdbx_strand_id
1 'polypeptide(L)'
;MKTNADLTIYNRYISSRADVYLRTVVKKVALENQRAVRNRSHGGVISDDKAIVYIPMAHGGDYLSPKDWQALSTKTGNWTLQEGDIIVKGEVADTISSAFTVSDLMAKYDDVLKITAVDTWDAGSSSMHHWQVSAK
;
A
#
# COMPACT_ATOMS: atom_id res chain seq x y z
N MET A 1 10.35 3.72 15.48
CA MET A 1 10.23 4.40 14.17
C MET A 1 9.39 5.66 14.33
N LYS A 2 9.74 6.79 13.70
CA LYS A 2 8.88 7.98 13.71
C LYS A 2 7.83 7.86 12.61
N THR A 3 6.57 7.92 12.97
CA THR A 3 5.43 7.84 12.04
C THR A 3 4.97 9.24 11.69
N ASN A 4 4.70 9.53 10.41
CA ASN A 4 4.42 10.88 9.89
C ASN A 4 3.13 10.97 9.06
N ALA A 5 2.47 9.85 8.76
CA ALA A 5 1.28 9.82 7.93
C ALA A 5 0.35 8.66 8.30
N ASP A 6 -0.86 8.69 7.76
CA ASP A 6 -1.74 7.53 7.68
C ASP A 6 -1.70 6.99 6.24
N LEU A 7 -2.13 5.73 6.05
CA LEU A 7 -2.13 5.06 4.75
C LEU A 7 -3.48 4.41 4.51
N THR A 8 -4.05 4.62 3.32
CA THR A 8 -5.18 3.83 2.84
C THR A 8 -4.67 2.79 1.85
N ILE A 9 -5.03 1.53 2.06
CA ILE A 9 -4.68 0.39 1.22
C ILE A 9 -5.95 -0.12 0.55
N TYR A 10 -5.87 -0.39 -0.75
CA TYR A 10 -6.91 -1.06 -1.51
C TYR A 10 -6.39 -2.43 -1.98
N ASN A 11 -6.82 -3.48 -1.29
CA ASN A 11 -6.50 -4.86 -1.67
C ASN A 11 -7.46 -5.34 -2.76
N ARG A 12 -6.92 -5.70 -3.93
CA ARG A 12 -7.73 -6.25 -5.03
C ARG A 12 -8.00 -7.74 -4.80
N TYR A 13 -9.25 -8.17 -4.99
CA TYR A 13 -9.62 -9.57 -5.07
C TYR A 13 -10.76 -9.79 -6.07
N ILE A 14 -10.88 -11.02 -6.56
CA ILE A 14 -11.96 -11.39 -7.49
C ILE A 14 -13.15 -11.89 -6.67
N SER A 15 -14.31 -11.27 -6.86
CA SER A 15 -15.58 -11.74 -6.32
C SER A 15 -16.60 -11.82 -7.46
N SER A 16 -17.26 -12.97 -7.62
CA SER A 16 -18.27 -13.17 -8.66
C SER A 16 -17.82 -12.78 -10.08
N ARG A 17 -16.55 -13.08 -10.43
CA ARG A 17 -15.88 -12.72 -11.70
C ARG A 17 -15.66 -11.22 -11.95
N ALA A 18 -15.86 -10.39 -10.94
CA ALA A 18 -15.54 -8.96 -10.97
C ALA A 18 -14.36 -8.67 -10.04
N ASP A 19 -13.59 -7.64 -10.39
CA ASP A 19 -12.60 -7.07 -9.50
C ASP A 19 -13.28 -6.25 -8.42
N VAL A 20 -12.99 -6.60 -7.16
CA VAL A 20 -13.43 -5.88 -5.98
C VAL A 20 -12.21 -5.42 -5.22
N TYR A 21 -12.33 -4.26 -4.59
CA TYR A 21 -11.26 -3.66 -3.79
C TYR A 21 -11.74 -3.51 -2.35
N LEU A 22 -10.96 -4.08 -1.43
CA LEU A 22 -11.18 -3.88 -0.01
C LEU A 22 -10.34 -2.70 0.47
N ARG A 23 -11.00 -1.69 1.04
CA ARG A 23 -10.37 -0.51 1.61
C ARG A 23 -10.00 -0.76 3.08
N THR A 24 -8.75 -0.50 3.43
CA THR A 24 -8.26 -0.53 4.82
C THR A 24 -7.45 0.73 5.11
N VAL A 25 -7.65 1.33 6.29
CA VAL A 25 -6.83 2.45 6.75
C VAL A 25 -5.89 1.99 7.84
N VAL A 26 -4.59 2.15 7.61
CA VAL A 26 -3.54 1.88 8.59
C VAL A 26 -3.01 3.20 9.09
N LYS A 27 -3.17 3.44 10.40
CA LYS A 27 -2.75 4.69 11.04
C LYS A 27 -1.30 4.61 11.49
N LYS A 28 -0.65 5.78 11.61
CA LYS A 28 0.72 5.90 12.14
C LYS A 28 1.71 5.05 11.34
N VAL A 29 1.81 5.34 10.05
CA VAL A 29 2.88 4.82 9.18
C VAL A 29 4.00 5.84 9.02
N ALA A 30 5.18 5.39 8.60
CA ALA A 30 6.23 6.29 8.13
C ALA A 30 6.28 6.22 6.60
N LEU A 31 6.03 7.33 5.92
CA LEU A 31 6.06 7.42 4.48
C LEU A 31 7.18 8.35 4.05
N GLU A 32 8.07 7.83 3.21
CA GLU A 32 9.20 8.53 2.63
C GLU A 32 9.04 8.57 1.11
N ASN A 33 8.83 9.77 0.57
CA ASN A 33 8.84 9.99 -0.87
C ASN A 33 10.30 10.10 -1.33
N GLN A 34 10.78 9.07 -2.04
CA GLN A 34 12.07 9.07 -2.70
C GLN A 34 11.90 9.46 -4.17
N ARG A 35 12.24 10.72 -4.48
CA ARG A 35 12.52 11.13 -5.86
C ARG A 35 13.87 10.56 -6.28
N ALA A 36 13.86 9.40 -6.94
CA ALA A 36 15.07 8.84 -7.53
C ALA A 36 15.29 9.47 -8.91
N VAL A 37 16.22 10.43 -8.99
CA VAL A 37 16.70 10.98 -10.26
C VAL A 37 17.64 9.93 -10.88
N ARG A 38 17.18 9.21 -11.91
CA ARG A 38 18.04 8.30 -12.68
C ARG A 38 18.52 9.01 -13.94
N ASN A 39 19.83 9.24 -14.03
CA ASN A 39 20.47 9.70 -15.26
C ASN A 39 20.64 8.50 -16.21
N ARG A 40 19.99 8.50 -17.38
CA ARG A 40 20.37 7.57 -18.46
C ARG A 40 21.72 7.99 -19.03
N SER A 41 22.57 7.02 -19.41
CA SER A 41 23.80 7.25 -20.17
C SER A 41 23.58 7.96 -21.53
N HIS A 42 22.33 8.10 -21.98
CA HIS A 42 21.94 8.77 -23.23
C HIS A 42 20.90 9.89 -22.98
N GLY A 43 21.22 10.86 -22.12
CA GLY A 43 20.62 12.20 -22.17
C GLY A 43 19.12 12.30 -21.85
N GLY A 44 18.63 11.60 -20.84
CA GLY A 44 17.27 11.80 -20.33
C GLY A 44 17.15 11.42 -18.86
N VAL A 45 16.76 12.39 -18.04
CA VAL A 45 16.39 12.18 -16.63
C VAL A 45 15.01 11.52 -16.61
N ILE A 46 14.90 10.35 -15.98
CA ILE A 46 13.59 9.81 -15.59
C ILE A 46 13.47 10.07 -14.09
N SER A 47 12.43 10.82 -13.69
CA SER A 47 11.98 10.84 -12.30
C SER A 47 11.26 9.52 -12.07
N ASP A 48 11.91 8.60 -11.37
CA ASP A 48 11.28 7.38 -10.87
C ASP A 48 10.79 7.74 -9.46
N ASP A 49 9.59 8.31 -9.38
CA ASP A 49 8.98 8.70 -8.12
C ASP A 49 8.62 7.42 -7.36
N LYS A 50 9.43 7.08 -6.36
CA LYS A 50 9.22 5.92 -5.49
C LYS A 50 8.80 6.41 -4.13
N ALA A 51 7.80 5.77 -3.53
CA ALA A 51 7.57 5.90 -2.10
C ALA A 51 8.01 4.62 -1.39
N ILE A 52 8.64 4.80 -0.24
CA ILE A 52 8.86 3.73 0.72
C ILE A 52 7.96 4.00 1.91
N VAL A 53 7.11 3.04 2.22
CA VAL A 53 6.21 3.09 3.37
C VAL A 53 6.63 2.03 4.37
N TYR A 54 6.89 2.45 5.60
CA TYR A 54 7.18 1.57 6.71
C TYR A 54 5.95 1.50 7.61
N ILE A 55 5.43 0.28 7.78
CA ILE A 55 4.24 0.01 8.58
C ILE A 55 4.67 -0.79 9.81
N PRO A 56 4.62 -0.23 11.04
CA PRO A 56 4.95 -0.97 12.24
C PRO A 56 4.01 -2.18 12.43
N MET A 57 4.56 -3.35 12.76
CA MET A 57 3.72 -4.53 13.00
C MET A 57 2.77 -4.36 14.19
N ALA A 58 3.17 -3.55 15.18
CA ALA A 58 2.31 -3.15 16.30
C ALA A 58 1.05 -2.36 15.88
N HIS A 59 0.97 -1.89 14.63
CA HIS A 59 -0.18 -1.18 14.08
C HIS A 59 -0.89 -1.98 12.98
N GLY A 60 -0.47 -3.23 12.73
CA GLY A 60 -1.07 -4.09 11.72
C GLY A 60 -1.84 -5.27 12.29
N GLY A 61 -2.67 -5.05 13.30
CA GLY A 61 -3.40 -6.12 14.00
C GLY A 61 -4.11 -7.09 13.05
N ASP A 62 -4.89 -6.59 12.10
CA ASP A 62 -5.66 -7.42 11.16
C ASP A 62 -4.90 -7.77 9.87
N TYR A 63 -3.56 -7.68 9.90
CA TYR A 63 -2.71 -8.08 8.78
C TYR A 63 -2.64 -9.60 8.68
N LEU A 64 -2.78 -10.11 7.46
CA LEU A 64 -2.51 -11.50 7.11
C LEU A 64 -1.51 -11.57 5.96
N SER A 65 -0.73 -12.66 5.95
CA SER A 65 0.13 -12.97 4.81
C SER A 65 -0.73 -13.11 3.54
N PRO A 66 -0.21 -12.79 2.34
CA PRO A 66 -1.00 -12.85 1.10
C PRO A 66 -1.68 -14.22 0.88
N LYS A 67 -1.02 -15.32 1.27
CA LYS A 67 -1.57 -16.67 1.16
C LYS A 67 -2.74 -16.90 2.12
N ASP A 68 -2.58 -16.52 3.39
CA ASP A 68 -3.64 -16.69 4.40
C ASP A 68 -4.83 -15.78 4.08
N TRP A 69 -4.55 -14.55 3.66
CA TRP A 69 -5.58 -13.62 3.23
C TRP A 69 -6.34 -14.17 2.04
N GLN A 70 -5.68 -14.75 1.03
CA GLN A 70 -6.32 -15.37 -0.14
C GLN A 70 -7.18 -16.60 0.24
N ALA A 71 -6.80 -17.37 1.26
CA ALA A 71 -7.55 -18.54 1.71
C ALA A 71 -8.87 -18.19 2.45
N LEU A 72 -9.03 -16.97 2.96
CA LEU A 72 -10.26 -16.56 3.65
C LEU A 72 -11.50 -16.60 2.74
N SER A 73 -12.62 -17.11 3.25
CA SER A 73 -13.93 -17.00 2.57
C SER A 73 -14.48 -15.57 2.62
N THR A 74 -14.22 -14.85 3.71
CA THR A 74 -14.62 -13.45 3.92
C THR A 74 -13.39 -12.59 4.17
N LYS A 75 -13.14 -11.62 3.29
CA LYS A 75 -11.99 -10.72 3.39
C LYS A 75 -12.21 -9.54 4.33
N THR A 76 -13.47 -9.19 4.60
CA THR A 76 -13.84 -8.03 5.43
C THR A 76 -13.15 -8.06 6.79
N GLY A 77 -12.56 -6.93 7.18
CA GLY A 77 -11.87 -6.78 8.46
C GLY A 77 -10.44 -7.30 8.47
N ASN A 78 -9.95 -7.97 7.41
CA ASN A 78 -8.55 -8.40 7.28
C ASN A 78 -7.92 -7.76 6.05
N TRP A 79 -6.62 -7.50 6.11
CA TRP A 79 -5.90 -6.88 5.00
C TRP A 79 -4.55 -7.55 4.78
N THR A 80 -3.96 -7.26 3.62
CA THR A 80 -2.68 -7.84 3.22
C THR A 80 -1.84 -6.80 2.47
N LEU A 81 -0.61 -7.16 2.15
CA LEU A 81 0.29 -6.36 1.33
C LEU A 81 0.84 -7.27 0.24
N GLN A 82 0.44 -7.02 -1.01
CA GLN A 82 0.93 -7.78 -2.15
C GLN A 82 1.29 -6.85 -3.31
N GLU A 83 2.15 -7.34 -4.19
CA GLU A 83 2.50 -6.61 -5.40
C GLU A 83 1.26 -6.32 -6.24
N GLY A 84 1.13 -5.07 -6.68
CA GLY A 84 0.03 -4.62 -7.51
C GLY A 84 -1.20 -4.09 -6.76
N ASP A 85 -1.25 -4.19 -5.43
CA ASP A 85 -2.23 -3.46 -4.63
C ASP A 85 -1.99 -1.94 -4.71
N ILE A 86 -3.03 -1.17 -4.44
CA ILE A 86 -3.00 0.29 -4.51
C ILE A 86 -2.91 0.85 -3.10
N ILE A 87 -2.06 1.84 -2.91
CA ILE A 87 -1.95 2.59 -1.66
C ILE A 87 -2.12 4.08 -1.94
N VAL A 88 -2.71 4.78 -0.98
CA VAL A 88 -2.89 6.23 -1.02
C VAL A 88 -2.44 6.82 0.31
N LYS A 89 -1.63 7.88 0.24
CA LYS A 89 -1.23 8.61 1.43
C LYS A 89 -2.42 9.33 2.05
N GLY A 90 -2.62 9.14 3.35
CA GLY A 90 -3.70 9.74 4.13
C GLY A 90 -4.90 8.81 4.33
N GLU A 91 -5.88 9.31 5.07
CA GLU A 91 -7.16 8.64 5.33
C GLU A 91 -8.16 9.01 4.21
N VAL A 92 -8.29 8.14 3.21
CA VAL A 92 -9.25 8.30 2.11
C VAL A 92 -10.55 7.63 2.51
N ALA A 93 -11.70 8.30 2.44
CA ALA A 93 -13.00 7.70 2.76
C ALA A 93 -13.66 6.99 1.58
N ASP A 94 -13.24 7.29 0.34
CA ASP A 94 -13.85 6.74 -0.86
C ASP A 94 -13.58 5.23 -0.99
N THR A 95 -14.63 4.48 -1.31
CA THR A 95 -14.53 3.05 -1.60
C THR A 95 -14.65 2.83 -3.10
N ILE A 96 -13.78 2.00 -3.67
CA ILE A 96 -13.83 1.68 -5.09
C ILE A 96 -15.06 0.81 -5.35
N SER A 97 -15.89 1.26 -6.29
CA SER A 97 -17.13 0.62 -6.71
C SER A 97 -17.35 0.84 -8.21
N SER A 98 -18.45 0.34 -8.76
CA SER A 98 -18.80 0.61 -10.17
C SER A 98 -19.04 2.10 -10.45
N ALA A 99 -19.39 2.90 -9.44
CA ALA A 99 -19.60 4.33 -9.56
C ALA A 99 -18.34 5.17 -9.25
N PHE A 100 -17.34 4.58 -8.59
CA PHE A 100 -16.09 5.24 -8.25
C PHE A 100 -14.92 4.29 -8.53
N THR A 101 -14.27 4.50 -9.66
CA THR A 101 -13.24 3.60 -10.18
C THR A 101 -11.86 3.95 -9.66
N VAL A 102 -10.87 3.08 -9.92
CA VAL A 102 -9.45 3.38 -9.67
C VAL A 102 -9.02 4.66 -10.42
N SER A 103 -9.54 4.88 -11.63
CA SER A 103 -9.23 6.10 -12.39
C SER A 103 -9.76 7.36 -11.69
N ASP A 104 -10.95 7.29 -11.09
CA ASP A 104 -11.52 8.41 -10.32
C ASP A 104 -10.70 8.67 -9.05
N LEU A 105 -10.20 7.62 -8.41
CA LEU A 105 -9.27 7.73 -7.28
C LEU A 105 -7.99 8.46 -7.69
N MET A 106 -7.38 8.07 -8.81
CA MET A 106 -6.17 8.71 -9.35
C MET A 106 -6.41 10.15 -9.83
N ALA A 107 -7.63 10.48 -10.26
CA ALA A 107 -7.99 11.85 -10.64
C ALA A 107 -8.26 12.75 -9.42
N LYS A 108 -8.72 12.17 -8.30
CA LYS A 108 -9.07 12.90 -7.08
C LYS A 108 -7.90 13.09 -6.12
N TYR A 109 -6.95 12.14 -6.09
CA TYR A 109 -5.82 12.14 -5.17
C TYR A 109 -4.49 12.10 -5.92
N ASP A 110 -3.55 12.97 -5.53
CA ASP A 110 -2.24 13.04 -6.18
C ASP A 110 -1.30 11.89 -5.75
N ASP A 111 -1.39 11.43 -4.51
CA ASP A 111 -0.48 10.45 -3.89
C ASP A 111 -1.01 8.99 -4.02
N VAL A 112 -1.51 8.60 -5.19
CA VAL A 112 -1.96 7.22 -5.48
C VAL A 112 -0.82 6.41 -6.08
N LEU A 113 -0.39 5.35 -5.39
CA LEU A 113 0.77 4.55 -5.77
C LEU A 113 0.41 3.07 -5.82
N LYS A 114 1.16 2.30 -6.61
CA LYS A 114 1.02 0.85 -6.70
C LYS A 114 2.18 0.15 -6.02
N ILE A 115 1.88 -0.84 -5.18
CA ILE A 115 2.89 -1.65 -4.51
C ILE A 115 3.71 -2.41 -5.55
N THR A 116 5.03 -2.33 -5.41
CA THR A 116 6.01 -3.00 -6.28
C THR A 116 6.81 -4.06 -5.57
N ALA A 117 7.03 -3.92 -4.26
CA ALA A 117 7.70 -4.91 -3.42
C ALA A 117 7.28 -4.72 -1.96
N VAL A 118 7.31 -5.82 -1.20
CA VAL A 118 7.02 -5.84 0.23
C VAL A 118 8.07 -6.69 0.92
N ASP A 119 8.80 -6.08 1.86
CA ASP A 119 9.79 -6.74 2.70
C ASP A 119 9.28 -6.81 4.14
N THR A 120 9.52 -7.95 4.80
CA THR A 120 9.13 -8.16 6.19
C THR A 120 10.37 -8.09 7.07
N TRP A 121 10.40 -7.14 8.00
CA TRP A 121 11.45 -7.01 9.00
C TRP A 121 10.89 -7.41 10.36
N ASP A 122 11.09 -8.66 10.75
CA ASP A 122 10.64 -9.28 12.02
C ASP A 122 11.80 -9.66 12.95
N ALA A 123 13.02 -9.21 12.63
CA ALA A 123 14.21 -9.43 13.44
C ALA A 123 14.45 -8.28 14.45
N GLY A 124 15.07 -8.61 15.59
CA GLY A 124 15.41 -7.66 16.64
C GLY A 124 14.28 -7.39 17.62
N SER A 125 14.30 -6.23 18.28
CA SER A 125 13.25 -5.86 19.25
C SER A 125 11.89 -5.67 18.55
N SER A 126 10.79 -6.02 19.23
CA SER A 126 9.44 -5.86 18.68
C SER A 126 9.10 -4.43 18.24
N SER A 127 9.75 -3.43 18.85
CA SER A 127 9.61 -2.02 18.47
C SER A 127 10.22 -1.67 17.10
N MET A 128 11.07 -2.55 16.57
CA MET A 128 11.70 -2.43 15.26
C MET A 128 10.99 -3.25 14.19
N HIS A 129 10.03 -4.09 14.56
CA HIS A 129 9.34 -4.95 13.60
C HIS A 129 8.40 -4.12 12.71
N HIS A 130 8.59 -4.20 11.40
CA HIS A 130 7.80 -3.45 10.43
C HIS A 130 7.76 -4.14 9.06
N TRP A 131 6.74 -3.82 8.27
CA TRP A 131 6.74 -4.08 6.83
C TRP A 131 7.29 -2.86 6.10
N GLN A 132 8.20 -3.10 5.17
CA GLN A 132 8.70 -2.09 4.25
C GLN A 132 8.04 -2.31 2.89
N VAL A 133 7.28 -1.31 2.43
CA VAL A 133 6.50 -1.36 1.20
C VAL A 133 7.10 -0.36 0.22
N SER A 134 7.55 -0.84 -0.93
CA SER A 134 8.01 0.01 -2.04
C SER A 134 6.88 0.20 -3.05
N ALA A 135 6.58 1.43 -3.43
CA ALA A 135 5.50 1.75 -4.37
C ALA A 135 5.91 2.81 -5.40
N LYS A 136 5.26 2.80 -6.57
CA LYS A 136 5.44 3.76 -7.67
C LYS A 136 4.15 3.95 -8.47
#